data_AF-A0AAD0I5B6-F1
#
_entry.id   AF-A0AAD0I5B6-F1
#
_cell.length_a   1.000
_cell.length_b   1.000
_cell.length_c   1.000
_cell.angle_alpha   90.00
_cell.angle_beta   90.00
_cell.angle_gamma   90.00
#
_symmetry.space_group_name_H-M   'P 1'
#
loop_
_entity.id
_entity.type
_entity.pdbx_description
1 polymer ?
#
loop_
_entity_poly.entity_id
_entity_poly.type
_entity_poly.pdbx_seq_one_letter_code
_entity_poly.pdbx_strand_id
1 'polypeptide(L)'
;MPTIMLLHTPPPEFIRSQIQQMVVDYVTDISLVAIAPSNPLYNLYQYGVGYEVHLYLNAMDGSQQLTVELIVALDDEDPETVLGFLLYLPVQDDPQACAVAYMAVRDSHRRQGIARSMLEKMTSRYPHAELYCVVGKVAYFEAMGFQVLGARGPQVIMNTRDHGTDGLLAVMDIAPIYNSVEVRQIHAYLLKQHGNSAMVDAEKQRDRHLDRMTLEARTFAEQRLGNNELADDASKTSRLH
;
A
#
# COMPACT_ATOMS: atom_id res chain seq x y z
N MET A 1 -0.05 18.58 -16.54
CA MET A 1 -0.76 18.04 -15.35
C MET A 1 -1.26 16.67 -15.74
N PRO A 2 -1.02 15.63 -14.94
CA PRO A 2 -1.33 14.26 -15.37
C PRO A 2 -2.83 14.07 -15.60
N THR A 3 -3.16 13.23 -16.58
CA THR A 3 -4.54 12.78 -16.77
C THR A 3 -4.85 11.67 -15.77
N ILE A 4 -5.79 11.91 -14.86
CA ILE A 4 -6.22 10.94 -13.85
C ILE A 4 -7.41 10.13 -14.39
N MET A 5 -7.18 8.85 -14.67
CA MET A 5 -8.18 7.93 -15.24
C MET A 5 -8.55 6.86 -14.22
N LEU A 6 -9.86 6.58 -14.12
CA LEU A 6 -10.40 5.50 -13.32
C LEU A 6 -10.78 4.32 -14.22
N LEU A 7 -10.39 3.13 -13.81
CA LEU A 7 -10.66 1.86 -14.49
C LEU A 7 -11.44 0.93 -13.56
N HIS A 8 -12.56 0.43 -14.09
CA HIS A 8 -13.43 -0.56 -13.45
C HIS A 8 -13.27 -1.97 -14.05
N THR A 9 -12.43 -2.09 -15.08
CA THR A 9 -12.11 -3.33 -15.77
C THR A 9 -10.59 -3.46 -15.85
N PRO A 10 -10.05 -4.65 -16.11
CA PRO A 10 -8.60 -4.83 -16.21
C PRO A 10 -7.98 -3.83 -17.20
N PRO A 11 -6.84 -3.21 -16.87
CA PRO A 11 -6.19 -2.23 -17.73
C PRO A 11 -5.68 -2.88 -19.03
N PRO A 12 -5.58 -2.11 -20.13
CA PRO A 12 -4.84 -2.53 -21.33
C PRO A 12 -3.40 -2.94 -21.01
N GLU A 13 -2.81 -3.78 -21.87
CA GLU A 13 -1.50 -4.37 -21.61
C GLU A 13 -0.39 -3.32 -21.36
N PHE A 14 -0.35 -2.24 -22.14
CA PHE A 14 0.68 -1.20 -21.97
C PHE A 14 0.64 -0.51 -20.60
N ILE A 15 -0.56 -0.35 -19.99
CA ILE A 15 -0.70 0.18 -18.63
C ILE A 15 -0.31 -0.89 -17.62
N ARG A 16 -0.79 -2.12 -17.84
CA ARG A 16 -0.52 -3.28 -16.98
C ARG A 16 0.98 -3.53 -16.83
N SER A 17 1.73 -3.60 -17.94
CA SER A 17 3.16 -3.86 -17.90
C SER A 17 3.93 -2.75 -17.16
N GLN A 18 3.53 -1.48 -17.33
CA GLN A 18 4.15 -0.36 -16.61
C GLN A 18 3.83 -0.38 -15.10
N ILE A 19 2.60 -0.73 -14.70
CA ILE A 19 2.27 -0.93 -13.28
C ILE A 19 3.12 -2.06 -12.69
N GLN A 20 3.23 -3.19 -13.39
CA GLN A 20 4.06 -4.31 -12.94
C GLN A 20 5.54 -3.90 -12.78
N GLN A 21 6.08 -3.13 -13.74
CA GLN A 21 7.44 -2.60 -13.65
C GLN A 21 7.60 -1.69 -12.42
N MET A 22 6.67 -0.76 -12.18
CA MET A 22 6.68 0.10 -11.00
C MET A 22 6.61 -0.71 -9.69
N VAL A 23 5.84 -1.80 -9.66
CA VAL A 23 5.75 -2.67 -8.48
C VAL A 23 7.08 -3.36 -8.20
N VAL A 24 7.75 -3.87 -9.24
CA VAL A 24 9.08 -4.50 -9.11
C VAL A 24 10.11 -3.47 -8.64
N ASP A 25 10.13 -2.28 -9.24
CA ASP A 25 11.10 -1.23 -8.94
C ASP A 25 10.92 -0.64 -7.54
N TYR A 26 9.68 -0.60 -7.03
CA TYR A 26 9.33 0.06 -5.78
C TYR A 26 8.87 -0.90 -4.68
N VAL A 27 9.19 -2.19 -4.76
CA VAL A 27 8.71 -3.20 -3.78
C VAL A 27 9.05 -2.83 -2.33
N THR A 28 10.22 -2.24 -2.06
CA THR A 28 10.60 -1.78 -0.72
C THR A 28 9.65 -0.69 -0.22
N ASP A 29 9.19 0.20 -1.11
CA ASP A 29 8.35 1.32 -0.73
C ASP A 29 6.88 0.92 -0.54
N ILE A 30 6.38 -0.06 -1.30
CA ILE A 30 4.94 -0.39 -1.35
C ILE A 30 4.58 -1.69 -0.63
N SER A 31 5.54 -2.57 -0.36
CA SER A 31 5.26 -3.84 0.34
C SER A 31 5.09 -3.62 1.85
N LEU A 32 4.27 -4.46 2.47
CA LEU A 32 4.08 -4.46 3.93
C LEU A 32 5.36 -4.78 4.71
N VAL A 33 6.31 -5.49 4.08
CA VAL A 33 7.56 -5.95 4.69
C VAL A 33 8.71 -4.94 4.54
N ALA A 34 8.59 -4.00 3.60
CA ALA A 34 9.62 -3.00 3.29
C ALA A 34 11.03 -3.59 3.14
N ILE A 35 11.13 -4.78 2.53
CA ILE A 35 12.39 -5.52 2.43
C ILE A 35 13.44 -4.71 1.66
N ALA A 36 14.65 -4.60 2.22
CA ALA A 36 15.73 -3.85 1.61
C ALA A 36 16.34 -4.60 0.39
N PRO A 37 16.78 -3.90 -0.67
CA PRO A 37 17.43 -4.51 -1.84
C PRO A 37 18.67 -5.34 -1.52
N SER A 38 19.35 -5.06 -0.41
CA SER A 38 20.53 -5.80 0.04
C SER A 38 20.20 -7.15 0.69
N ASN A 39 18.94 -7.41 1.05
CA ASN A 39 18.56 -8.67 1.67
C ASN A 39 18.44 -9.77 0.59
N PRO A 40 19.07 -10.95 0.76
CA PRO A 40 18.97 -12.06 -0.20
C PRO A 40 17.53 -12.48 -0.57
N LEU A 41 16.55 -12.25 0.29
CA LEU A 41 15.14 -12.57 0.03
C LEU A 41 14.44 -11.54 -0.87
N TYR A 42 15.10 -10.43 -1.24
CA TYR A 42 14.49 -9.32 -1.98
C TYR A 42 13.78 -9.77 -3.26
N ASN A 43 14.44 -10.60 -4.07
CA ASN A 43 13.86 -11.10 -5.34
C ASN A 43 12.63 -11.98 -5.12
N LEU A 44 12.56 -12.71 -4.00
CA LEU A 44 11.39 -13.51 -3.64
C LEU A 44 10.18 -12.61 -3.36
N TYR A 45 10.39 -11.51 -2.63
CA TYR A 45 9.34 -10.54 -2.35
C TYR A 45 8.96 -9.70 -3.59
N GLN A 46 9.92 -9.36 -4.46
CA GLN A 46 9.61 -8.74 -5.76
C GLN A 46 8.64 -9.60 -6.57
N TYR A 47 8.90 -10.91 -6.65
CA TYR A 47 8.00 -11.85 -7.31
C TYR A 47 6.64 -11.92 -6.60
N GLY A 48 6.64 -12.11 -5.28
CA GLY A 48 5.40 -12.27 -4.50
C GLY A 48 4.46 -11.08 -4.63
N VAL A 49 4.96 -9.86 -4.42
CA VAL A 49 4.17 -8.62 -4.53
C VAL A 49 3.79 -8.32 -5.98
N GLY A 50 4.70 -8.55 -6.93
CA GLY A 50 4.41 -8.42 -8.35
C GLY A 50 3.27 -9.33 -8.80
N TYR A 51 3.27 -10.58 -8.34
CA TYR A 51 2.22 -11.54 -8.65
C TYR A 51 0.90 -11.22 -7.94
N GLU A 52 0.95 -10.76 -6.69
CA GLU A 52 -0.24 -10.29 -5.97
C GLU A 52 -0.93 -9.14 -6.72
N VAL A 53 -0.19 -8.10 -7.13
CA VAL A 53 -0.75 -7.00 -7.92
C VAL A 53 -1.29 -7.50 -9.26
N HIS A 54 -0.60 -8.43 -9.92
CA HIS A 54 -1.10 -9.05 -11.15
C HIS A 54 -2.46 -9.73 -10.93
N LEU A 55 -2.63 -10.46 -9.83
CA LEU A 55 -3.89 -11.12 -9.50
C LEU A 55 -5.00 -10.10 -9.19
N TYR A 56 -4.71 -9.02 -8.46
CA TYR A 56 -5.69 -7.94 -8.26
C TYR A 56 -6.14 -7.30 -9.59
N LEU A 57 -5.20 -7.03 -10.51
CA LEU A 57 -5.53 -6.48 -11.83
C LEU A 57 -6.37 -7.44 -12.67
N ASN A 58 -6.16 -8.75 -12.54
CA ASN A 58 -7.00 -9.76 -13.19
C ASN A 58 -8.39 -9.82 -12.58
N ALA A 59 -8.50 -9.74 -11.25
CA ALA A 59 -9.78 -9.80 -10.54
C ALA A 59 -10.74 -8.64 -10.86
N MET A 60 -10.26 -7.56 -11.49
CA MET A 60 -11.09 -6.45 -11.98
C MET A 60 -12.14 -6.89 -13.02
N ASP A 61 -12.03 -8.08 -13.62
CA ASP A 61 -13.05 -8.64 -14.51
C ASP A 61 -14.27 -9.25 -13.76
N GLY A 62 -14.24 -9.25 -12.43
CA GLY A 62 -15.29 -9.81 -11.56
C GLY A 62 -15.18 -11.32 -11.32
N SER A 63 -14.14 -11.99 -11.82
CA SER A 63 -13.99 -13.45 -11.73
C SER A 63 -13.79 -13.99 -10.32
N GLN A 64 -13.31 -13.19 -9.37
CA GLN A 64 -12.88 -13.64 -8.04
C GLN A 64 -13.76 -13.17 -6.87
N GLN A 65 -14.99 -12.70 -7.13
CA GLN A 65 -15.88 -12.10 -6.11
C GLN A 65 -15.19 -10.98 -5.30
N LEU A 66 -14.18 -10.36 -5.89
CA LEU A 66 -13.36 -9.32 -5.30
C LEU A 66 -13.55 -8.06 -6.14
N THR A 67 -14.06 -7.00 -5.52
CA THR A 67 -14.19 -5.71 -6.19
C THR A 67 -12.86 -4.98 -6.09
N VAL A 68 -12.22 -4.76 -7.23
CA VAL A 68 -10.95 -4.04 -7.34
C VAL A 68 -11.16 -2.87 -8.29
N GLU A 69 -10.73 -1.68 -7.87
CA GLU A 69 -10.73 -0.50 -8.71
C GLU A 69 -9.31 0.06 -8.85
N LEU A 70 -9.03 0.68 -9.99
CA LEU A 70 -7.71 1.18 -10.32
C LEU A 70 -7.79 2.61 -10.82
N ILE A 71 -7.07 3.51 -10.19
CA ILE A 71 -6.79 4.84 -10.71
C ILE A 71 -5.37 4.85 -11.28
N VAL A 72 -5.19 5.42 -12.46
CA VAL A 72 -3.89 5.66 -13.09
C VAL A 72 -3.71 7.14 -13.37
N ALA A 73 -2.49 7.61 -13.17
CA ALA A 73 -2.04 8.93 -13.62
C ALA A 73 -1.22 8.74 -14.89
N LEU A 74 -1.71 9.27 -16.00
CA LEU A 74 -1.03 9.26 -17.30
C LEU A 74 -0.35 10.61 -17.55
N ASP A 75 0.75 10.60 -18.28
CA ASP A 75 1.41 11.81 -18.75
C ASP A 75 0.51 12.55 -19.75
N ASP A 76 0.50 13.89 -19.70
CA ASP A 76 -0.33 14.72 -20.57
C ASP A 76 0.28 14.97 -21.95
N GLU A 77 1.60 14.89 -22.08
CA GLU A 77 2.30 14.99 -23.36
C GLU A 77 2.40 13.61 -24.03
N ASP A 78 2.52 12.53 -23.25
CA ASP A 78 2.54 11.15 -23.71
C ASP A 78 1.54 10.25 -22.96
N PRO A 79 0.27 10.17 -23.40
CA PRO A 79 -0.77 9.39 -22.71
C PRO A 79 -0.52 7.88 -22.61
N GLU A 80 0.47 7.33 -23.33
CA GLU A 80 0.89 5.94 -23.16
C GLU A 80 1.76 5.74 -21.92
N THR A 81 2.27 6.81 -21.32
CA THR A 81 3.16 6.79 -20.17
C THR A 81 2.40 6.84 -18.84
N VAL A 82 2.60 5.82 -17.99
CA VAL A 82 2.02 5.75 -16.63
C VAL A 82 2.95 6.41 -15.60
N LEU A 83 2.53 7.56 -15.06
CA LEU A 83 3.25 8.31 -14.03
C LEU A 83 2.96 7.82 -12.60
N GLY A 84 1.83 7.16 -12.38
CA GLY A 84 1.44 6.63 -11.09
C GLY A 84 0.21 5.74 -11.17
N PHE A 85 0.01 4.93 -10.15
CA PHE A 85 -1.20 4.13 -9.98
C PHE A 85 -1.64 4.08 -8.51
N LEU A 86 -2.93 3.87 -8.32
CA LEU A 86 -3.58 3.64 -7.04
C LEU A 86 -4.61 2.52 -7.22
N LEU A 87 -4.31 1.37 -6.63
CA LEU A 87 -5.15 0.18 -6.59
C LEU A 87 -5.83 0.12 -5.22
N TYR A 88 -7.15 0.04 -5.21
CA TYR A 88 -7.95 0.10 -3.99
C TYR A 88 -9.16 -0.83 -4.06
N LEU A 89 -9.68 -1.13 -2.88
CA LEU A 89 -10.70 -2.14 -2.64
C LEU A 89 -11.90 -1.46 -1.98
N PRO A 90 -13.01 -1.28 -2.71
CA PRO A 90 -14.28 -0.87 -2.09
C PRO A 90 -14.71 -1.89 -1.04
N VAL A 91 -15.24 -1.39 0.08
CA VAL A 91 -15.67 -2.22 1.21
C VAL A 91 -17.06 -2.80 0.93
N GLN A 92 -17.26 -4.08 1.23
CA GLN A 92 -18.58 -4.70 1.15
C GLN A 92 -19.44 -4.21 2.31
N ASP A 93 -20.72 -3.96 2.02
CA ASP A 93 -21.71 -3.44 2.98
C ASP A 93 -21.44 -2.02 3.53
N ASP A 94 -20.41 -1.32 3.04
CA ASP A 94 -20.22 0.13 3.23
C ASP A 94 -19.89 0.82 1.89
N PRO A 95 -20.89 1.42 1.21
CA PRO A 95 -20.71 2.04 -0.11
C PRO A 95 -19.89 3.35 -0.05
N GLN A 96 -19.61 3.88 1.14
CA GLN A 96 -18.79 5.07 1.31
C GLN A 96 -17.33 4.73 1.62
N ALA A 97 -17.03 3.45 1.90
CA ALA A 97 -15.73 3.01 2.37
C ALA A 97 -14.88 2.29 1.31
N CYS A 98 -13.58 2.54 1.35
CA CYS A 98 -12.58 1.79 0.58
C CYS A 98 -11.25 1.70 1.34
N ALA A 99 -10.41 0.76 0.94
CA ALA A 99 -9.03 0.68 1.42
C ALA A 99 -8.03 0.71 0.26
N VAL A 100 -6.95 1.47 0.41
CA VAL A 100 -5.83 1.47 -0.54
C VAL A 100 -5.03 0.19 -0.33
N ALA A 101 -4.90 -0.61 -1.40
CA ALA A 101 -4.07 -1.82 -1.38
C ALA A 101 -2.64 -1.50 -1.85
N TYR A 102 -2.48 -0.80 -2.97
CA TYR A 102 -1.18 -0.40 -3.49
C TYR A 102 -1.23 0.98 -4.14
N MET A 103 -0.20 1.79 -3.91
CA MET A 103 -0.04 3.08 -4.58
C MET A 103 1.44 3.34 -4.85
N ALA A 104 1.75 3.79 -6.06
CA ALA A 104 3.09 4.26 -6.40
C ALA A 104 3.03 5.44 -7.37
N VAL A 105 4.05 6.29 -7.29
CA VAL A 105 4.33 7.35 -8.26
C VAL A 105 5.76 7.13 -8.76
N ARG A 106 5.93 7.22 -10.07
CA ARG A 106 7.22 7.11 -10.76
C ARG A 106 8.22 8.06 -10.11
N ASP A 107 9.42 7.57 -9.82
CA ASP A 107 10.40 8.29 -8.99
C ASP A 107 10.73 9.69 -9.52
N SER A 108 10.92 9.80 -10.84
CA SER A 108 11.18 11.07 -11.54
C SER A 108 10.03 12.09 -11.46
N HIS A 109 8.83 11.68 -11.02
CA HIS A 109 7.63 12.50 -10.96
C HIS A 109 7.05 12.62 -9.53
N ARG A 110 7.80 12.16 -8.52
CA ARG A 110 7.43 12.33 -7.11
C ARG A 110 7.43 13.82 -6.74
N ARG A 111 6.64 14.17 -5.71
CA ARG A 111 6.47 15.55 -5.20
C ARG A 111 5.84 16.55 -6.18
N GLN A 112 5.23 16.07 -7.26
CA GLN A 112 4.49 16.92 -8.23
C GLN A 112 2.96 16.87 -8.03
N GLY A 113 2.49 16.41 -6.87
CA GLY A 113 1.05 16.33 -6.56
C GLY A 113 0.32 15.10 -7.14
N ILE A 114 0.98 14.22 -7.89
CA ILE A 114 0.35 13.05 -8.54
C ILE A 114 -0.38 12.14 -7.55
N ALA A 115 0.28 11.75 -6.44
CA ALA A 115 -0.33 10.92 -5.40
C ALA A 115 -1.58 11.59 -4.80
N ARG A 116 -1.52 12.91 -4.57
CA ARG A 116 -2.64 13.70 -4.07
C ARG A 116 -3.81 13.67 -5.06
N SER A 117 -3.56 13.90 -6.35
CA SER A 117 -4.62 13.87 -7.36
C SER A 117 -5.28 12.50 -7.50
N MET A 118 -4.52 11.40 -7.38
CA MET A 118 -5.10 10.04 -7.37
C MET A 118 -5.95 9.79 -6.12
N LEU A 119 -5.46 10.19 -4.94
CA LEU A 119 -6.20 10.05 -3.68
C LEU A 119 -7.46 10.91 -3.66
N GLU A 120 -7.39 12.17 -4.10
CA GLU A 120 -8.57 13.06 -4.20
C GLU A 120 -9.63 12.46 -5.13
N LYS A 121 -9.22 11.88 -6.26
CA LYS A 121 -10.14 11.17 -7.17
C LYS A 121 -10.80 9.99 -6.47
N MET A 122 -10.06 9.19 -5.72
CA MET A 122 -10.59 8.07 -4.93
C MET A 122 -11.54 8.56 -3.82
N THR A 123 -11.13 9.52 -3.00
CA THR A 123 -11.92 10.01 -1.85
C THR A 123 -13.15 10.81 -2.28
N SER A 124 -13.17 11.34 -3.50
CA SER A 124 -14.38 11.95 -4.07
C SER A 124 -15.51 10.93 -4.27
N ARG A 125 -15.16 9.65 -4.42
CA ARG A 125 -16.10 8.52 -4.52
C ARG A 125 -16.33 7.83 -3.16
N TYR A 126 -15.27 7.68 -2.39
CA TYR A 126 -15.27 7.00 -1.10
C TYR A 126 -14.77 7.96 0.00
N PRO A 127 -15.68 8.74 0.63
CA PRO A 127 -15.30 9.69 1.67
C PRO A 127 -14.71 9.03 2.93
N HIS A 128 -14.88 7.72 3.09
CA HIS A 128 -14.25 6.90 4.13
C HIS A 128 -13.14 6.07 3.48
N ALA A 129 -11.88 6.46 3.66
CA ALA A 129 -10.75 5.77 3.06
C ALA A 129 -9.75 5.36 4.12
N GLU A 130 -9.35 4.10 4.10
CA GLU A 130 -8.29 3.54 4.94
C GLU A 130 -7.04 3.25 4.12
N LEU A 131 -5.87 3.46 4.70
CA LEU A 131 -4.60 2.98 4.16
C LEU A 131 -3.63 2.61 5.27
N TYR A 132 -2.67 1.78 4.92
CA TYR A 132 -1.58 1.35 5.79
C TYR A 132 -0.28 1.93 5.26
N CYS A 133 0.51 2.54 6.13
CA CYS A 133 1.82 3.07 5.72
C CYS A 133 2.87 3.01 6.83
N VAL A 134 4.13 3.00 6.42
CA VAL A 134 5.26 3.12 7.34
C VAL A 134 5.28 4.52 7.97
N VAL A 135 5.83 4.65 9.18
CA VAL A 135 5.86 5.91 9.95
C VAL A 135 6.39 7.09 9.12
N GLY A 136 7.46 6.87 8.35
CA GLY A 136 8.06 7.91 7.49
C GLY A 136 7.12 8.47 6.41
N LYS A 137 5.95 7.87 6.16
CA LYS A 137 4.96 8.34 5.21
C LYS A 137 3.75 9.04 5.84
N VAL A 138 3.58 8.98 7.16
CA VAL A 138 2.40 9.52 7.85
C VAL A 138 2.16 10.98 7.52
N ALA A 139 3.18 11.84 7.64
CA ALA A 139 3.05 13.28 7.39
C ALA A 139 2.56 13.61 5.97
N TYR A 140 2.89 12.77 4.98
CA TYR A 140 2.38 12.95 3.62
C TYR A 140 0.88 12.71 3.55
N PHE A 141 0.39 11.64 4.18
CA PHE A 141 -1.03 11.30 4.20
C PHE A 141 -1.85 12.24 5.09
N GLU A 142 -1.29 12.73 6.20
CA GLU A 142 -1.92 13.78 7.01
C GLU A 142 -2.15 15.06 6.19
N ALA A 143 -1.16 15.47 5.39
CA ALA A 143 -1.31 16.61 4.47
C ALA A 143 -2.36 16.39 3.35
N MET A 144 -2.88 15.17 3.22
CA MET A 144 -3.92 14.78 2.26
C MET A 144 -5.26 14.45 2.96
N GLY A 145 -5.40 14.77 4.25
CA GLY A 145 -6.66 14.65 4.98
C GLY A 145 -6.87 13.31 5.69
N PHE A 146 -5.84 12.47 5.80
CA PHE A 146 -5.88 11.28 6.64
C PHE A 146 -5.45 11.60 8.07
N GLN A 147 -5.87 10.79 9.03
CA GLN A 147 -5.44 10.84 10.42
C GLN A 147 -5.04 9.45 10.90
N VAL A 148 -4.20 9.41 11.93
CA VAL A 148 -3.76 8.16 12.55
C VAL A 148 -4.91 7.59 13.38
N LEU A 149 -5.28 6.33 13.13
CA LEU A 149 -6.21 5.57 13.98
C LEU A 149 -5.53 4.54 14.87
N GLY A 150 -4.29 4.15 14.55
CA GLY A 150 -3.59 3.11 15.29
C GLY A 150 -2.42 2.55 14.52
N ALA A 151 -2.01 1.34 14.88
CA ALA A 151 -0.96 0.59 14.20
C ALA A 151 -1.36 -0.89 14.07
N ARG A 152 -0.94 -1.52 12.97
CA ARG A 152 -1.11 -2.95 12.72
C ARG A 152 0.20 -3.52 12.17
N GLY A 153 0.87 -4.33 12.99
CA GLY A 153 2.20 -4.83 12.65
C GLY A 153 3.16 -3.67 12.33
N PRO A 154 3.92 -3.70 11.23
CA PRO A 154 4.90 -2.67 10.88
C PRO A 154 4.29 -1.39 10.28
N GLN A 155 2.96 -1.27 10.23
CA GLN A 155 2.26 -0.18 9.55
C GLN A 155 1.42 0.65 10.52
N VAL A 156 1.35 1.96 10.27
CA VAL A 156 0.39 2.89 10.86
C VAL A 156 -0.91 2.82 10.07
N ILE A 157 -2.03 2.73 10.78
CA ILE A 157 -3.38 2.77 10.21
C ILE A 157 -3.76 4.23 10.05
N MET A 158 -4.03 4.64 8.81
CA MET A 158 -4.44 5.99 8.45
C MET A 158 -5.86 5.95 7.88
N ASN A 159 -6.72 6.89 8.27
CA ASN A 159 -8.10 6.97 7.78
C ASN A 159 -8.55 8.42 7.55
N THR A 160 -9.47 8.67 6.62
CA THR A 160 -10.09 10.00 6.45
C THR A 160 -11.18 10.31 7.49
N ARG A 161 -11.63 9.30 8.24
CA ARG A 161 -12.57 9.34 9.36
C ARG A 161 -11.85 9.02 10.66
N ASP A 162 -12.52 9.28 11.78
CA ASP A 162 -12.04 9.04 13.14
C ASP A 162 -12.30 7.60 13.64
N HIS A 163 -12.82 6.75 12.76
CA HIS A 163 -13.11 5.34 13.01
C HIS A 163 -12.83 4.52 11.74
N GLY A 164 -12.65 3.22 11.91
CA GLY A 164 -12.66 2.27 10.80
C GLY A 164 -14.08 1.91 10.38
N THR A 165 -14.23 1.35 9.19
CA THR A 165 -15.51 0.84 8.68
C THR A 165 -15.96 -0.41 9.43
N ASP A 166 -17.27 -0.57 9.63
CA ASP A 166 -17.89 -1.81 10.12
C ASP A 166 -18.12 -2.85 8.99
N GLY A 167 -17.98 -2.42 7.73
CA GLY A 167 -18.11 -3.27 6.55
C GLY A 167 -16.97 -4.27 6.35
N LEU A 168 -17.15 -5.20 5.41
CA LEU A 168 -16.19 -6.28 5.15
C LEU A 168 -15.24 -5.89 4.02
N LEU A 169 -13.95 -5.76 4.37
CA LEU A 169 -12.89 -5.60 3.38
C LEU A 169 -12.45 -6.97 2.85
N ALA A 170 -12.85 -7.30 1.63
CA ALA A 170 -12.35 -8.48 0.94
C ALA A 170 -10.90 -8.23 0.48
N VAL A 171 -9.96 -9.03 0.97
CA VAL A 171 -8.54 -8.95 0.63
C VAL A 171 -8.11 -10.27 0.00
N MET A 172 -7.18 -10.22 -0.96
CA MET A 172 -6.69 -11.43 -1.61
C MET A 172 -5.91 -12.31 -0.63
N ASP A 173 -6.17 -13.62 -0.64
CA ASP A 173 -5.32 -14.58 0.07
C ASP A 173 -3.99 -14.74 -0.68
N ILE A 174 -2.92 -14.30 -0.05
CA ILE A 174 -1.56 -14.35 -0.60
C ILE A 174 -0.84 -15.67 -0.27
N ALA A 175 -1.35 -16.48 0.65
CA ALA A 175 -0.70 -17.74 1.03
C ALA A 175 -0.48 -18.69 -0.16
N PRO A 176 -1.41 -18.84 -1.13
CA PRO A 176 -1.19 -19.63 -2.33
C PRO A 176 0.00 -19.16 -3.18
N ILE A 177 0.31 -17.85 -3.18
CA ILE A 177 1.46 -17.29 -3.91
C ILE A 177 2.75 -17.84 -3.30
N TYR A 178 2.92 -17.74 -1.99
CA TYR A 178 4.15 -18.17 -1.31
C TYR A 178 4.31 -19.70 -1.23
N ASN A 179 3.21 -20.44 -1.42
CA ASN A 179 3.21 -21.90 -1.53
C ASN A 179 3.39 -22.41 -2.97
N SER A 180 3.53 -21.53 -3.95
CA SER A 180 3.60 -21.91 -5.36
C SER A 180 4.90 -22.66 -5.72
N VAL A 181 4.92 -23.27 -6.90
CA VAL A 181 6.14 -23.94 -7.40
C VAL A 181 7.21 -22.90 -7.72
N GLU A 182 6.82 -21.77 -8.27
CA GLU A 182 7.69 -20.66 -8.68
C GLU A 182 8.41 -20.06 -7.46
N VAL A 183 7.70 -19.77 -6.37
CA VAL A 183 8.35 -19.25 -5.14
C VAL A 183 9.34 -20.26 -4.57
N ARG A 184 8.99 -21.56 -4.58
CA ARG A 184 9.93 -22.62 -4.14
C ARG A 184 11.17 -22.71 -5.04
N GLN A 185 11.02 -22.52 -6.35
CA GLN A 185 12.14 -22.48 -7.29
C GLN A 185 13.04 -21.25 -7.07
N ILE A 186 12.45 -20.07 -6.85
CA ILE A 186 13.20 -18.85 -6.51
C ILE A 186 13.97 -19.08 -5.20
N HIS A 187 13.32 -19.62 -4.17
CA HIS A 187 13.96 -19.92 -2.90
C HIS A 187 15.12 -20.92 -3.06
N ALA A 188 14.92 -22.00 -3.82
CA ALA A 188 15.97 -22.97 -4.10
C ALA A 188 17.16 -22.36 -4.88
N TYR A 189 16.89 -21.45 -5.81
CA TYR A 189 17.91 -20.71 -6.54
C TYR A 189 18.72 -19.80 -5.61
N LEU A 190 18.04 -19.01 -4.77
CA LEU A 190 18.69 -18.14 -3.77
C LEU A 190 19.52 -18.94 -2.77
N LEU A 191 19.00 -20.10 -2.32
CA LEU A 191 19.73 -21.02 -1.44
C LEU A 191 21.00 -21.55 -2.10
N LYS A 192 20.95 -21.91 -3.39
CA LYS A 192 22.12 -22.35 -4.16
C LYS A 192 23.13 -21.21 -4.35
N GLN A 193 22.67 -19.98 -4.56
CA GLN A 193 23.49 -18.82 -4.83
C GLN A 193 24.20 -18.29 -3.58
N HIS A 194 23.49 -18.21 -2.45
CA HIS A 194 23.98 -17.57 -1.22
C HIS A 194 24.38 -18.56 -0.12
N GLY A 195 23.92 -19.81 -0.20
CA GLY A 195 24.15 -20.83 0.82
C GLY A 195 23.21 -20.72 2.01
N ASN A 196 23.11 -21.81 2.78
CA ASN A 196 22.14 -21.94 3.88
C ASN A 196 22.32 -20.89 4.98
N SER A 197 23.57 -20.61 5.40
CA SER A 197 23.83 -19.64 6.46
C SER A 197 23.34 -18.24 6.08
N ALA A 198 23.64 -17.79 4.86
CA ALA A 198 23.25 -16.48 4.39
C ALA A 198 21.73 -16.34 4.27
N MET A 199 21.02 -17.40 3.86
CA MET A 199 19.55 -17.42 3.82
C MET A 199 18.93 -17.33 5.22
N VAL A 200 19.43 -18.12 6.18
CA VAL A 200 18.97 -18.04 7.58
C VAL A 200 19.26 -16.65 8.17
N ASP A 201 20.40 -16.06 7.87
CA ASP A 201 20.73 -14.70 8.32
C ASP A 201 19.84 -13.65 7.64
N ALA A 202 19.47 -13.85 6.37
CA ALA A 202 18.53 -12.99 5.64
C ALA A 202 17.13 -12.99 6.26
N GLU A 203 16.62 -14.16 6.65
CA GLU A 203 15.37 -14.32 7.39
C GLU A 203 15.42 -13.60 8.73
N LYS A 204 16.48 -13.82 9.52
CA LYS A 204 16.68 -13.11 10.80
C LYS A 204 16.77 -11.59 10.63
N GLN A 205 17.43 -11.11 9.58
CA GLN A 205 17.51 -9.68 9.29
C GLN A 205 16.14 -9.10 8.97
N ARG A 206 15.34 -9.80 8.16
CA ARG A 206 13.95 -9.43 7.87
C ARG A 206 13.12 -9.39 9.16
N ASP A 207 13.20 -10.42 9.99
CA ASP A 207 12.37 -10.51 11.20
C ASP A 207 12.70 -9.37 12.18
N ARG A 208 13.99 -9.10 12.42
CA ARG A 208 14.43 -7.95 13.22
C ARG A 208 13.99 -6.61 12.64
N HIS A 209 13.97 -6.51 11.31
CA HIS A 209 13.50 -5.30 10.63
C HIS A 209 12.01 -5.08 10.87
N LEU A 210 11.19 -6.13 10.72
CA LEU A 210 9.76 -6.11 10.98
C LEU A 210 9.44 -5.81 12.45
N ASP A 211 10.18 -6.40 13.39
CA ASP A 211 10.02 -6.14 14.82
C ASP A 211 10.27 -4.66 15.14
N ARG A 212 11.34 -4.09 14.57
CA ARG A 212 11.67 -2.67 14.73
C ARG A 212 10.56 -1.78 14.17
N MET A 213 10.10 -2.04 12.95
CA MET A 213 9.03 -1.26 12.33
C MET A 213 7.71 -1.39 13.09
N THR A 214 7.43 -2.57 13.65
CA THR A 214 6.23 -2.81 14.46
C THR A 214 6.25 -2.00 15.74
N LEU A 215 7.39 -1.98 16.44
CA LEU A 215 7.56 -1.13 17.61
C LEU A 215 7.45 0.35 17.25
N GLU A 216 8.09 0.78 16.16
CA GLU A 216 8.07 2.16 15.68
C GLU A 216 6.65 2.63 15.35
N ALA A 217 5.91 1.86 14.55
CA ALA A 217 4.53 2.16 14.19
C ALA A 217 3.61 2.24 15.41
N ARG A 218 3.73 1.28 16.34
CA ARG A 218 2.96 1.26 17.59
C ARG A 218 3.25 2.48 18.45
N THR A 219 4.52 2.75 18.75
CA THR A 219 4.91 3.89 19.60
C THR A 219 4.49 5.20 18.96
N PHE A 220 4.65 5.35 17.64
CA PHE A 220 4.22 6.53 16.92
C PHE A 220 2.70 6.74 17.03
N ALA A 221 1.90 5.68 16.80
CA ALA A 221 0.45 5.77 16.90
C ALA A 221 -0.03 6.10 18.32
N GLU A 222 0.52 5.44 19.35
CA GLU A 222 0.20 5.71 20.76
C GLU A 222 0.49 7.16 21.14
N GLN A 223 1.65 7.71 20.73
CA GLN A 223 2.00 9.11 20.96
C GLN A 223 1.05 10.07 20.25
N ARG A 224 0.68 9.77 18.99
CA ARG A 224 -0.20 10.63 18.20
C ARG A 224 -1.61 10.68 18.78
N LEU A 225 -2.15 9.54 19.17
CA LEU A 225 -3.49 9.42 19.76
C LEU A 225 -3.56 10.07 21.13
N GLY A 226 -2.56 9.86 22.00
CA GLY A 226 -2.49 10.52 23.31
C GLY A 226 -2.38 12.06 23.20
N ASN A 227 -1.64 12.56 22.20
CA ASN A 227 -1.58 14.00 21.93
C ASN A 227 -2.91 14.57 21.42
N ASN A 228 -3.68 13.81 20.64
CA ASN A 228 -5.00 14.23 20.17
C ASN A 228 -6.02 14.28 21.32
N GLU A 229 -6.01 13.30 22.24
CA GLU A 229 -6.87 13.32 23.43
C GLU A 229 -6.61 14.56 24.30
N LEU A 230 -5.33 14.91 24.51
CA LEU A 230 -4.94 16.11 25.25
C LEU A 230 -5.36 17.42 24.55
N ALA A 231 -5.28 17.46 23.21
CA ALA A 231 -5.71 18.62 22.43
C ALA A 231 -7.24 18.80 22.43
N ASP A 232 -7.99 17.70 22.36
CA ASP A 232 -9.45 17.71 22.45
C ASP A 232 -9.94 18.20 23.81
N ASP A 233 -9.28 17.78 24.90
CA ASP A 233 -9.63 18.20 26.26
C ASP A 233 -9.31 19.71 26.49
N ALA A 234 -8.19 20.20 25.94
CA ALA A 234 -7.84 21.61 25.93
C ALA A 234 -8.82 22.47 25.09
N SER A 235 -9.32 21.94 23.97
CA SER A 235 -10.28 22.64 23.12
C SER A 235 -11.66 22.77 23.77
N LYS A 236 -12.09 21.76 24.54
CA LYS A 236 -13.34 21.78 25.32
C LYS A 236 -13.28 22.76 26.47
N THR A 237 -12.14 22.84 27.16
CA THR A 237 -11.92 23.81 28.25
C THR A 237 -11.83 25.25 27.74
N SER A 238 -11.30 25.50 26.55
CA SER A 238 -11.25 26.84 25.96
C SER A 238 -12.59 27.38 25.44
N ARG A 239 -13.60 26.53 25.18
CA ARG A 239 -14.94 26.96 24.73
C ARG A 239 -15.90 27.30 25.87
N LEU A 240 -15.45 27.18 27.12
CA LEU A 240 -16.24 27.44 28.33
C LEU A 240 -15.98 28.83 28.95
N HIS A 241 -15.32 29.74 28.24
CA HIS A 241 -15.07 31.12 28.66
C HIS A 241 -15.61 32.15 27.65
#